data_AF-A0A640KUK1-F1
#
_entry.id   AF-A0A640KUK1-F1
#
_cell.length_a   1.000
_cell.length_b   1.000
_cell.length_c   1.000
_cell.angle_alpha   90.00
_cell.angle_beta   90.00
_cell.angle_gamma   90.00
#
_symmetry.space_group_name_H-M   'P 1'
#
loop_
_entity.id
_entity.type
_entity.pdbx_description
1 polymer ?
#
loop_
_entity_poly.entity_id
_entity_poly.type
_entity_poly.pdbx_seq_one_letter_code
_entity_poly.pdbx_strand_id
1 'polypeptide(L)'
;MNSEQSSPSFAHVRSGDILFMNRKCLAMKDPLVMLLCGLSKTENRFDHVGMILKISEDELRNYPEARKRVVELSPSGTYVLETNMRGITLYAAERRVRRTTAAEIASRTVHVGDTEKQQQVQKALLEQMESMYSIPYKNEIAPLFPSICTPPDKMDRVRAAHKFNTLRLEVGALTEMANTYPSQAGVYRAIARKYQSAQSFLLSTYFPHLSSTSLTDALAVDWCKGHYWIDGVNDADKMVCSELICNLWHRVGLTVGYLPASSIRPFDLLDNERFNFVSAASELGELVPIRISKPYARYWKTNSGGAPPTMRSATAAQAATAEDERLAFYNDVFTGSGLPPVASLGAAAASPEPLPSRWVVQSNTRNDVIPNLWFRVFSSGVLFAACAVPCAPLTMRWIEGQVGLFLVRGSVWSVTCGVFARNMLFAAVQALVLAGAAHRHNVSGEELIMGSHTRSKLVDTRHPYYNTVALYSLSALVAHVATTPLSNANISYHFGPVSPGPISMRRLSKGTVLLSPAALLLPFQAFWLSWYETAGSFIVPTPSSVWRPREDLLTRPEWPHYRSDALIGAFVATLLTDTLLYPVATWTTRRFMKDLYKPQRPPSFGRSLYAGYRYRLLSNVVILSTSTAYLYGLGSI
;
A
#
# COMPACT_ATOMS: atom_id res chain seq x y z
N MET A 1 -15.34 2.43 42.54
CA MET A 1 -14.50 1.37 43.12
C MET A 1 -13.18 1.34 42.38
N ASN A 2 -12.14 1.85 43.05
CA ASN A 2 -10.78 2.00 42.54
C ASN A 2 -10.09 0.63 42.55
N SER A 3 -9.80 0.08 41.37
CA SER A 3 -8.80 -0.98 41.26
C SER A 3 -7.43 -0.33 41.43
N GLU A 4 -6.67 -0.74 42.44
CA GLU A 4 -5.24 -0.45 42.55
C GLU A 4 -4.56 -0.79 41.22
N GLN A 5 -4.21 0.23 40.45
CA GLN A 5 -3.31 0.06 39.32
C GLN A 5 -1.92 -0.12 39.92
N SER A 6 -1.43 -1.36 39.89
CA SER A 6 -0.01 -1.63 40.07
C SER A 6 0.80 -0.63 39.24
N SER A 7 1.84 -0.06 39.84
CA SER A 7 2.71 0.87 39.11
C SER A 7 3.26 0.15 37.88
N PRO A 8 3.22 0.78 36.68
CA PRO A 8 3.73 0.14 35.47
C PRO A 8 5.22 -0.17 35.65
N SER A 9 5.58 -1.45 35.52
CA SER A 9 6.96 -1.90 35.64
C SER A 9 7.68 -1.79 34.30
N PHE A 10 8.82 -1.09 34.29
CA PHE A 10 9.71 -0.92 33.14
C PHE A 10 11.01 -1.70 33.28
N ALA A 11 11.01 -2.77 34.10
CA ALA A 11 12.20 -3.61 34.30
C ALA A 11 12.57 -4.43 33.06
N HIS A 12 11.60 -4.76 32.22
CA HIS A 12 11.78 -5.60 31.03
C HIS A 12 12.15 -4.82 29.76
N VAL A 13 12.05 -3.48 29.79
CA VAL A 13 12.30 -2.63 28.62
C VAL A 13 13.74 -2.10 28.60
N ARG A 14 14.24 -1.84 27.40
CA ARG A 14 15.61 -1.44 27.09
C ARG A 14 15.64 -0.18 26.21
N SER A 15 16.81 0.45 26.13
CA SER A 15 17.05 1.52 25.16
C SER A 15 16.90 0.99 23.73
N GLY A 16 16.12 1.68 22.91
CA GLY A 16 15.81 1.26 21.53
C GLY A 16 14.47 0.54 21.40
N ASP A 17 13.88 0.05 22.49
CA ASP A 17 12.56 -0.60 22.47
C ASP A 17 11.47 0.38 22.03
N ILE A 18 10.43 -0.15 21.41
CA ILE A 18 9.36 0.64 20.80
C ILE A 18 8.15 0.62 21.71
N LEU A 19 7.62 1.79 22.05
CA LEU A 19 6.41 1.96 22.84
C LEU A 19 5.23 2.29 21.91
N PHE A 20 4.26 1.39 21.79
CA PHE A 20 3.05 1.56 21.01
C PHE A 20 1.92 2.16 21.85
N MET A 21 1.14 3.06 21.26
CA MET A 21 -0.02 3.68 21.91
C MET A 21 -1.25 3.68 21.00
N ASN A 22 -2.37 3.25 21.56
CA ASN A 22 -3.69 3.30 20.93
C ASN A 22 -4.50 4.48 21.52
N ARG A 23 -4.36 5.67 20.94
CA ARG A 23 -4.98 6.92 21.39
C ARG A 23 -6.38 7.08 20.81
N LYS A 24 -7.24 7.88 21.44
CA LYS A 24 -8.54 8.20 20.87
C LYS A 24 -8.38 9.30 19.82
N CYS A 25 -8.67 9.03 18.54
CA CYS A 25 -8.47 10.02 17.47
C CYS A 25 -9.24 11.32 17.74
N LEU A 26 -10.52 11.22 18.15
CA LEU A 26 -11.35 12.40 18.47
C LEU A 26 -10.91 13.17 19.72
N ALA A 27 -9.99 12.62 20.53
CA ALA A 27 -9.41 13.36 21.67
C ALA A 27 -8.24 14.26 21.25
N MET A 28 -7.84 14.21 19.97
CA MET A 28 -6.78 15.04 19.42
C MET A 28 -7.35 16.42 19.05
N LYS A 29 -6.57 17.48 19.32
CA LYS A 29 -6.99 18.86 19.07
C LYS A 29 -6.71 19.35 17.65
N ASP A 30 -5.89 18.61 16.91
CA ASP A 30 -5.40 18.99 15.58
C ASP A 30 -6.04 18.10 14.49
N PRO A 31 -6.68 18.67 13.45
CA PRO A 31 -7.30 17.91 12.37
C PRO A 31 -6.36 17.02 11.57
N LEU A 32 -5.11 17.44 11.35
CA LEU A 32 -4.10 16.63 10.66
C LEU A 32 -3.73 15.41 11.51
N VAL A 33 -3.57 15.60 12.83
CA VAL A 33 -3.27 14.50 13.74
C VAL A 33 -4.47 13.55 13.88
N MET A 34 -5.70 14.08 13.87
CA MET A 34 -6.92 13.27 13.80
C MET A 34 -6.96 12.42 12.53
N LEU A 35 -6.62 13.01 11.38
CA LEU A 35 -6.55 12.31 10.10
C LEU A 35 -5.49 11.21 10.11
N LEU A 36 -4.26 11.52 10.54
CA LEU A 36 -3.17 10.56 10.67
C LEU A 36 -3.51 9.39 11.60
N CYS A 37 -4.19 9.68 12.71
CA CYS A 37 -4.71 8.66 13.61
C CYS A 37 -5.76 7.79 12.92
N GLY A 38 -6.71 8.40 12.23
CA GLY A 38 -7.75 7.69 11.48
C GLY A 38 -7.16 6.76 10.41
N LEU A 39 -6.21 7.27 9.61
CA LEU A 39 -5.51 6.52 8.57
C LEU A 39 -4.68 5.37 9.14
N SER A 40 -3.98 5.57 10.26
CA SER A 40 -3.24 4.47 10.88
C SER A 40 -4.20 3.37 11.36
N LYS A 41 -5.38 3.76 11.85
CA LYS A 41 -6.42 2.85 12.37
C LYS A 41 -7.23 2.10 11.33
N THR A 42 -7.09 2.42 10.05
CA THR A 42 -7.64 1.55 9.00
C THR A 42 -6.85 0.26 8.87
N GLU A 43 -5.56 0.25 9.26
CA GLU A 43 -4.70 -0.93 9.16
C GLU A 43 -4.39 -1.53 10.54
N ASN A 44 -4.24 -0.71 11.58
CA ASN A 44 -3.91 -1.20 12.92
C ASN A 44 -4.39 -0.27 14.05
N ARG A 45 -4.75 -0.86 15.20
CA ARG A 45 -5.22 -0.11 16.37
C ARG A 45 -4.20 0.89 16.95
N PHE A 46 -2.90 0.66 16.77
CA PHE A 46 -1.84 1.54 17.25
C PHE A 46 -1.59 2.70 16.28
N ASP A 47 -1.82 3.93 16.73
CA ASP A 47 -1.69 5.15 15.90
C ASP A 47 -0.44 5.99 16.24
N HIS A 48 0.32 5.58 17.25
CA HIS A 48 1.47 6.34 17.71
C HIS A 48 2.52 5.42 18.34
N VAL A 49 3.77 5.83 18.16
CA VAL A 49 4.94 5.14 18.70
C VAL A 49 5.88 6.13 19.37
N GLY A 50 6.62 5.65 20.36
CA GLY A 50 7.79 6.32 20.92
C GLY A 50 8.92 5.32 21.08
N MET A 51 10.14 5.79 21.32
CA MET A 51 11.27 4.94 21.62
C MET A 51 11.60 5.03 23.11
N ILE A 52 11.85 3.90 23.74
CA ILE A 52 12.28 3.82 25.13
C ILE A 52 13.78 4.10 25.19
N LEU A 53 14.19 4.91 26.15
CA LEU A 53 15.58 5.23 26.44
C LEU A 53 15.84 5.03 27.94
N LYS A 54 16.88 4.27 28.27
CA LYS A 54 17.43 4.14 29.61
C LYS A 54 18.60 5.11 29.75
N ILE A 55 18.39 6.13 30.57
CA ILE A 55 19.39 7.18 30.85
C ILE A 55 19.37 7.38 32.36
N SER A 56 20.49 7.07 33.02
CA SER A 56 20.64 7.39 34.44
C SER A 56 20.72 8.90 34.67
N GLU A 57 20.47 9.35 35.90
CA GLU A 57 20.56 10.77 36.24
C GLU A 57 21.97 11.35 35.99
N ASP A 58 23.00 10.54 36.26
CA ASP A 58 24.39 10.93 36.02
C ASP A 58 24.73 11.01 34.53
N GLU A 59 24.25 10.05 33.72
CA GLU A 59 24.43 10.08 32.25
C GLU A 59 23.73 11.26 31.60
N LEU A 60 22.60 11.73 32.14
CA LEU A 60 21.85 12.88 31.60
C LEU A 60 22.70 14.16 31.59
N ARG A 61 23.77 14.24 32.39
CA ARG A 61 24.72 15.37 32.38
C ARG A 61 25.52 15.45 31.08
N ASN A 62 25.73 14.32 30.41
CA ASN A 62 26.46 14.25 29.15
C ASN A 62 25.61 14.66 27.93
N TYR A 63 24.29 14.83 28.13
CA TYR A 63 23.30 15.07 27.08
C TYR A 63 22.51 16.35 27.38
N PRO A 64 23.11 17.54 27.13
CA PRO A 64 22.55 18.82 27.57
C PRO A 64 21.22 19.18 26.90
N GLU A 65 21.01 18.80 25.64
CA GLU A 65 19.74 19.06 24.96
C GLU A 65 18.62 18.15 25.48
N ALA A 66 18.89 16.86 25.69
CA ALA A 66 17.94 15.97 26.38
C ALA A 66 17.56 16.52 27.76
N ARG A 67 18.55 16.96 28.55
CA ARG A 67 18.31 17.51 29.88
C ARG A 67 17.38 18.73 29.87
N LYS A 68 17.50 19.62 28.88
CA LYS A 68 16.59 20.78 28.72
C LYS A 68 15.15 20.38 28.41
N ARG A 69 14.93 19.19 27.84
CA ARG A 69 13.62 18.69 27.41
C ARG A 69 12.93 17.83 28.48
N VAL A 70 13.68 17.33 29.46
CA VAL A 70 13.15 16.57 30.59
C VAL A 70 12.50 17.53 31.60
N VAL A 71 11.18 17.46 31.74
CA VAL A 71 10.43 18.24 32.73
C VAL A 71 10.51 17.63 34.13
N GLU A 72 10.68 16.32 34.24
CA GLU A 72 10.72 15.57 35.49
C GLU A 72 11.60 14.34 35.32
N LEU A 73 12.46 14.07 36.31
CA LEU A 73 13.37 12.93 36.31
C LEU A 73 12.59 11.62 36.48
N SER A 74 12.98 10.59 35.72
CA SER A 74 12.39 9.25 35.88
C SER A 74 13.04 8.53 37.07
N PRO A 75 12.24 8.01 38.02
CA PRO A 75 12.77 7.22 39.13
C PRO A 75 13.50 5.94 38.69
N SER A 76 13.13 5.37 37.53
CA SER A 76 13.77 4.15 36.99
C SER A 76 14.83 4.45 35.93
N GLY A 77 15.16 5.73 35.70
CA GLY A 77 15.99 6.16 34.58
C GLY A 77 15.38 5.84 33.20
N THR A 78 14.06 5.66 33.12
CA THR A 78 13.37 5.28 31.87
C THR A 78 12.62 6.46 31.28
N TYR A 79 12.95 6.80 30.05
CA TYR A 79 12.34 7.88 29.30
C TYR A 79 11.71 7.37 28.00
N VAL A 80 10.73 8.11 27.50
CA VAL A 80 10.07 7.91 26.22
C VAL A 80 10.42 9.10 25.34
N LEU A 81 11.18 8.82 24.28
CA LEU A 81 11.46 9.74 23.20
C LEU A 81 10.32 9.68 22.19
N GLU A 82 9.68 10.81 21.94
CA GLU A 82 8.55 10.89 21.04
C GLU A 82 8.48 12.27 20.39
N THR A 83 7.95 12.30 19.16
CA THR A 83 7.67 13.56 18.47
C THR A 83 6.17 13.85 18.47
N ASN A 84 5.83 15.09 18.76
CA ASN A 84 4.47 15.61 18.78
C ASN A 84 4.48 17.05 18.26
N MET A 85 3.34 17.75 18.25
CA MET A 85 3.24 19.12 17.72
C MET A 85 4.24 20.15 18.30
N ARG A 86 4.93 19.84 19.42
CA ARG A 86 6.01 20.66 20.02
C ARG A 86 7.41 20.29 19.52
N GLY A 87 7.53 19.36 18.57
CA GLY A 87 8.77 18.74 18.13
C GLY A 87 9.10 17.46 18.91
N ILE A 88 10.38 17.10 18.90
CA ILE A 88 10.91 15.95 19.62
C ILE A 88 11.01 16.27 21.11
N THR A 89 10.50 15.36 21.93
CA THR A 89 10.36 15.52 23.38
C THR A 89 10.74 14.24 24.10
N LEU A 90 11.23 14.40 25.33
CA LEU A 90 11.64 13.30 26.20
C LEU A 90 10.82 13.34 27.50
N TYR A 91 10.03 12.31 27.76
CA TYR A 91 9.18 12.22 28.95
C TYR A 91 9.62 11.08 29.86
N ALA A 92 9.56 11.26 31.18
CA ALA A 92 9.64 10.12 32.11
C ALA A 92 8.54 9.10 31.79
N ALA A 93 8.91 7.83 31.59
CA ALA A 93 8.02 6.80 31.06
C ALA A 93 6.82 6.54 31.98
N GLU A 94 7.03 6.54 33.30
CA GLU A 94 6.00 6.34 34.31
C GLU A 94 4.91 7.42 34.20
N ARG A 95 5.33 8.67 34.09
CA ARG A 95 4.42 9.82 33.97
C ARG A 95 3.69 9.79 32.64
N ARG A 96 4.40 9.49 31.55
CA ARG A 96 3.82 9.43 30.20
C ARG A 96 2.74 8.36 30.10
N VAL A 97 3.01 7.17 30.64
CA VAL A 97 2.07 6.04 30.70
C VAL A 97 0.88 6.34 31.61
N ARG A 98 1.06 7.05 32.73
CA ARG A 98 -0.06 7.44 33.62
C ARG A 98 -0.96 8.50 32.99
N ARG A 99 -0.39 9.57 32.41
CA ARG A 99 -1.15 10.75 31.94
C ARG A 99 -1.77 10.62 30.55
N THR A 100 -1.37 9.62 29.78
CA THR A 100 -1.89 9.44 28.41
C THR A 100 -3.34 9.00 28.39
N THR A 101 -4.08 9.47 27.39
CA THR A 101 -5.47 9.06 27.11
C THR A 101 -5.55 7.76 26.29
N ALA A 102 -4.40 7.13 25.98
CA ALA A 102 -4.36 5.90 25.22
C ALA A 102 -5.11 4.76 25.92
N ALA A 103 -5.99 4.07 25.19
CA ALA A 103 -6.74 2.94 25.70
C ALA A 103 -5.85 1.70 25.93
N GLU A 104 -4.70 1.65 25.27
CA GLU A 104 -3.75 0.54 25.33
C GLU A 104 -2.34 1.09 25.08
N ILE A 105 -1.38 0.53 25.80
CA ILE A 105 0.06 0.79 25.66
C ILE A 105 0.78 -0.55 25.76
N ALA A 106 1.68 -0.79 24.81
CA ALA A 106 2.51 -1.97 24.75
C ALA A 106 3.93 -1.60 24.35
N SER A 107 4.91 -2.39 24.76
CA SER A 107 6.30 -2.27 24.31
C SER A 107 6.70 -3.45 23.43
N ARG A 108 7.60 -3.22 22.49
CA ARG A 108 8.24 -4.27 21.70
C ARG A 108 9.74 -4.12 21.82
N THR A 109 10.40 -5.23 22.14
CA THR A 109 11.85 -5.26 22.31
C THR A 109 12.55 -5.22 20.96
N VAL A 110 13.68 -4.52 20.88
CA VAL A 110 14.59 -4.62 19.73
C VAL A 110 15.81 -5.43 20.14
N HIS A 111 16.02 -6.58 19.50
CA HIS A 111 17.20 -7.41 19.69
C HIS A 111 18.31 -6.94 18.76
N VAL A 112 19.55 -6.81 19.26
CA VAL A 112 20.69 -6.26 18.50
C VAL A 112 21.93 -7.17 18.63
N GLY A 113 21.71 -8.45 18.96
CA GLY A 113 22.77 -9.41 19.27
C GLY A 113 23.16 -9.43 20.74
N ASP A 114 24.46 -9.62 21.00
CA ASP A 114 25.02 -9.75 22.35
C ASP A 114 24.94 -8.44 23.17
N THR A 115 25.25 -8.56 24.46
CA THR A 115 25.21 -7.46 25.43
C THR A 115 26.14 -6.30 25.06
N GLU A 116 27.29 -6.58 24.45
CA GLU A 116 28.27 -5.56 24.08
C GLU A 116 27.74 -4.70 22.93
N LYS A 117 27.26 -5.33 21.85
CA LYS A 117 26.60 -4.64 20.73
C LYS A 117 25.40 -3.84 21.20
N GLN A 118 24.62 -4.39 22.12
CA GLN A 118 23.48 -3.69 22.69
C GLN A 118 23.89 -2.39 23.42
N GLN A 119 24.99 -2.42 24.19
CA GLN A 119 25.52 -1.22 24.85
C GLN A 119 26.08 -0.20 23.84
N GLN A 120 26.77 -0.66 22.80
CA GLN A 120 27.29 0.20 21.74
C GLN A 120 26.14 0.93 21.02
N VAL A 121 25.08 0.21 20.67
CA VAL A 121 23.89 0.78 20.01
C VAL A 121 23.16 1.74 20.94
N GLN A 122 23.02 1.42 22.23
CA GLN A 122 22.45 2.33 23.21
C GLN A 122 23.22 3.66 23.26
N LYS A 123 24.55 3.61 23.35
CA LYS A 123 25.39 4.81 23.36
C LYS A 123 25.21 5.63 22.08
N ALA A 124 25.28 4.98 20.92
CA ALA A 124 25.09 5.63 19.62
C ALA A 124 23.70 6.29 19.49
N LEU A 125 22.64 5.64 19.98
CA LEU A 125 21.28 6.20 19.97
C LEU A 125 21.20 7.50 20.78
N LEU A 126 21.82 7.54 21.96
CA LEU A 126 21.84 8.72 22.82
C LEU A 126 22.64 9.87 22.18
N GLU A 127 23.80 9.57 21.60
CA GLU A 127 24.63 10.56 20.89
C GLU A 127 23.89 11.15 19.68
N GLN A 128 23.25 10.31 18.85
CA GLN A 128 22.52 10.79 17.68
C GLN A 128 21.27 11.58 18.04
N MET A 129 20.55 11.17 19.10
CA MET A 129 19.36 11.86 19.59
C MET A 129 19.62 13.33 19.93
N GLU A 130 20.76 13.66 20.54
CA GLU A 130 21.09 15.05 20.92
C GLU A 130 21.01 16.02 19.73
N SER A 131 21.42 15.56 18.54
CA SER A 131 21.39 16.37 17.32
C SER A 131 20.00 16.62 16.75
N MET A 132 18.98 15.90 17.22
CA MET A 132 17.65 15.89 16.60
C MET A 132 16.63 16.77 17.30
N TYR A 133 16.86 17.24 18.53
CA TYR A 133 15.85 17.99 19.31
C TYR A 133 15.36 19.30 18.68
N SER A 134 16.06 19.84 17.68
CA SER A 134 15.64 21.02 16.91
C SER A 134 14.64 20.70 15.80
N ILE A 135 14.44 19.43 15.45
CA ILE A 135 13.60 19.00 14.33
C ILE A 135 12.11 19.15 14.71
N PRO A 136 11.33 19.96 13.97
CA PRO A 136 9.90 20.13 14.24
C PRO A 136 9.04 18.95 13.76
N TYR A 137 7.78 18.96 14.19
CA TYR A 137 6.79 17.99 13.76
C TYR A 137 6.20 18.34 12.40
N LYS A 138 5.87 17.32 11.60
CA LYS A 138 5.20 17.51 10.31
C LYS A 138 3.80 18.11 10.50
N ASN A 139 3.58 19.27 9.91
CA ASN A 139 2.32 20.01 9.95
C ASN A 139 1.66 20.17 8.58
N GLU A 140 2.16 19.47 7.56
CA GLU A 140 1.69 19.54 6.17
C GLU A 140 1.36 18.15 5.64
N ILE A 141 0.38 18.06 4.73
CA ILE A 141 -0.05 16.78 4.13
C ILE A 141 0.95 16.27 3.10
N ALA A 142 1.58 17.16 2.32
CA ALA A 142 2.42 16.74 1.20
C ALA A 142 3.63 15.86 1.62
N PRO A 143 4.35 16.18 2.72
CA PRO A 143 5.44 15.33 3.22
C PRO A 143 4.98 13.99 3.84
N LEU A 144 3.67 13.75 3.94
CA LEU A 144 3.08 12.50 4.44
C LEU A 144 2.68 11.55 3.30
N PHE A 145 2.68 12.00 2.04
CA PHE A 145 2.35 11.12 0.92
C PHE A 145 3.21 9.84 0.87
N PRO A 146 4.54 9.86 1.14
CA PRO A 146 5.32 8.64 1.15
C PRO A 146 4.85 7.64 2.22
N SER A 147 4.38 8.07 3.39
CA SER A 147 3.86 7.12 4.38
C SER A 147 2.43 6.66 4.08
N ILE A 148 1.62 7.48 3.40
CA ILE A 148 0.22 7.17 3.07
C ILE A 148 0.12 6.30 1.82
N CYS A 149 0.97 6.55 0.82
CA CYS A 149 0.89 5.93 -0.49
C CYS A 149 1.91 4.81 -0.63
N THR A 150 1.39 3.63 -0.96
CA THR A 150 2.15 2.39 -1.07
C THR A 150 1.83 1.71 -2.41
N PRO A 151 2.15 2.36 -3.55
CA PRO A 151 1.84 1.80 -4.85
C PRO A 151 2.56 0.48 -5.11
N PRO A 152 2.12 -0.31 -6.12
CA PRO A 152 2.69 -1.62 -6.39
C PRO A 152 4.19 -1.59 -6.67
N ASP A 153 4.70 -0.56 -7.34
CA ASP A 153 6.14 -0.43 -7.63
C ASP A 153 6.98 -0.23 -6.37
N LYS A 154 6.47 0.53 -5.41
CA LYS A 154 7.11 0.71 -4.11
C LYS A 154 7.09 -0.57 -3.29
N MET A 155 5.97 -1.30 -3.27
CA MET A 155 5.90 -2.60 -2.60
C MET A 155 6.90 -3.60 -3.17
N ASP A 156 7.06 -3.60 -4.48
CA ASP A 156 8.07 -4.41 -5.15
C ASP A 156 9.47 -4.03 -4.72
N ARG A 157 9.79 -2.74 -4.66
CA ARG A 157 11.07 -2.28 -4.11
C ARG A 157 11.24 -2.68 -2.64
N VAL A 158 10.22 -2.56 -1.79
CA VAL A 158 10.28 -3.03 -0.38
C VAL A 158 10.65 -4.51 -0.30
N ARG A 159 9.97 -5.35 -1.08
CA ARG A 159 10.25 -6.79 -1.12
C ARG A 159 11.61 -7.12 -1.73
N ALA A 160 12.00 -6.39 -2.79
CA ALA A 160 13.30 -6.55 -3.43
C ALA A 160 14.43 -6.19 -2.46
N ALA A 161 14.30 -5.09 -1.71
CA ALA A 161 15.28 -4.69 -0.70
C ALA A 161 15.38 -5.72 0.43
N HIS A 162 14.23 -6.25 0.89
CA HIS A 162 14.20 -7.33 1.87
C HIS A 162 14.95 -8.56 1.39
N LYS A 163 14.60 -9.09 0.22
CA LYS A 163 15.30 -10.25 -0.37
C LYS A 163 16.78 -9.96 -0.61
N PHE A 164 17.12 -8.77 -1.09
CA PHE A 164 18.51 -8.36 -1.28
C PHE A 164 19.30 -8.41 0.03
N ASN A 165 18.73 -7.88 1.12
CA ASN A 165 19.38 -7.86 2.42
C ASN A 165 19.46 -9.26 3.04
N THR A 166 18.41 -10.07 2.93
CA THR A 166 18.43 -11.48 3.37
C THR A 166 19.51 -12.26 2.64
N LEU A 167 19.58 -12.15 1.31
CA LEU A 167 20.65 -12.79 0.52
C LEU A 167 22.05 -12.28 0.91
N ARG A 168 22.19 -10.99 1.24
CA ARG A 168 23.47 -10.41 1.72
C ARG A 168 23.91 -11.07 3.03
N LEU A 169 22.99 -11.26 3.96
CA LEU A 169 23.26 -11.94 5.24
C LEU A 169 23.62 -13.41 5.02
N GLU A 170 22.89 -14.12 4.14
CA GLU A 170 23.19 -15.50 3.76
C GLU A 170 24.56 -15.65 3.10
N VAL A 171 24.93 -14.74 2.18
CA VAL A 171 26.26 -14.72 1.57
C VAL A 171 27.35 -14.47 2.60
N GLY A 172 27.11 -13.58 3.57
CA GLY A 172 28.02 -13.35 4.69
C GLY A 172 28.25 -14.63 5.52
N ALA A 173 27.17 -15.30 5.90
CA ALA A 173 27.23 -16.57 6.63
C ALA A 173 27.95 -17.67 5.85
N LEU A 174 27.62 -17.86 4.57
CA LEU A 174 28.28 -18.85 3.70
C LEU A 174 29.78 -18.55 3.51
N THR A 175 30.16 -17.27 3.50
CA THR A 175 31.56 -16.86 3.42
C THR A 175 32.31 -17.21 4.70
N GLU A 176 31.69 -16.98 5.86
CA GLU A 176 32.23 -17.38 7.16
C GLU A 176 32.37 -18.92 7.25
N MET A 177 31.33 -19.67 6.87
CA MET A 177 31.37 -21.13 6.82
C MET A 177 32.47 -21.67 5.88
N ALA A 178 32.71 -21.02 4.73
CA ALA A 178 33.79 -21.38 3.81
C ALA A 178 35.19 -21.18 4.40
N ASN A 179 35.35 -20.20 5.31
CA ASN A 179 36.61 -19.98 6.01
C ASN A 179 36.78 -20.98 7.16
N THR A 180 35.70 -21.30 7.88
CA THR A 180 35.70 -22.24 9.01
C THR A 180 35.85 -23.71 8.58
N TYR A 181 35.28 -24.08 7.42
CA TYR A 181 35.31 -25.46 6.90
C TYR A 181 35.92 -25.51 5.48
N PRO A 182 37.27 -25.45 5.34
CA PRO A 182 37.94 -25.38 4.05
C PRO A 182 37.64 -26.54 3.09
N SER A 183 37.36 -27.75 3.62
CA SER A 183 37.03 -28.93 2.82
C SER A 183 35.71 -28.81 2.05
N GLN A 184 34.78 -27.98 2.54
CA GLN A 184 33.48 -27.73 1.92
C GLN A 184 33.36 -26.32 1.30
N ALA A 185 34.44 -25.53 1.33
CA ALA A 185 34.43 -24.15 0.85
C ALA A 185 33.94 -23.99 -0.60
N GLY A 186 34.18 -24.98 -1.46
CA GLY A 186 33.67 -25.00 -2.84
C GLY A 186 32.14 -25.01 -2.92
N VAL A 187 31.47 -25.76 -2.04
CA VAL A 187 30.00 -25.87 -1.95
C VAL A 187 29.42 -24.53 -1.53
N TYR A 188 29.89 -23.97 -0.41
CA TYR A 188 29.37 -22.71 0.11
C TYR A 188 29.61 -21.54 -0.86
N ARG A 189 30.78 -21.47 -1.50
CA ARG A 189 31.07 -20.45 -2.54
C ARG A 189 30.23 -20.63 -3.80
N ALA A 190 29.82 -21.84 -4.15
CA ALA A 190 28.92 -22.05 -5.28
C ALA A 190 27.50 -21.53 -4.98
N ILE A 191 26.98 -21.79 -3.78
CA ILE A 191 25.68 -21.27 -3.35
C ILE A 191 25.72 -19.74 -3.21
N ALA A 192 26.78 -19.20 -2.58
CA ALA A 192 26.97 -17.76 -2.45
C ALA A 192 26.94 -17.04 -3.81
N ARG A 193 27.55 -17.63 -4.86
CA ARG A 193 27.49 -17.09 -6.22
C ARG A 193 26.07 -17.04 -6.79
N LYS A 194 25.22 -18.03 -6.49
CA LYS A 194 23.80 -18.02 -6.89
C LYS A 194 23.04 -16.88 -6.22
N TYR A 195 23.29 -16.66 -4.92
CA TYR A 195 22.68 -15.57 -4.16
C TYR A 195 23.16 -14.20 -4.66
N GLN A 196 24.46 -14.03 -4.92
CA GLN A 196 25.01 -12.80 -5.50
C GLN A 196 24.45 -12.49 -6.89
N SER A 197 24.22 -13.51 -7.73
CA SER A 197 23.54 -13.35 -9.02
C SER A 197 22.11 -12.82 -8.86
N ALA A 198 21.35 -13.39 -7.91
CA ALA A 198 20.01 -12.90 -7.59
C ALA A 198 20.03 -11.48 -7.01
N GLN A 199 21.00 -11.13 -6.15
CA GLN A 199 21.19 -9.77 -5.66
C GLN A 199 21.46 -8.78 -6.79
N SER A 200 22.31 -9.17 -7.74
CA SER A 200 22.65 -8.35 -8.92
C SER A 200 21.42 -8.08 -9.79
N PHE A 201 20.58 -9.10 -9.99
CA PHE A 201 19.30 -8.95 -10.69
C PHE A 201 18.33 -8.03 -9.93
N LEU A 202 18.17 -8.21 -8.62
CA LEU A 202 17.25 -7.39 -7.81
C LEU A 202 17.66 -5.92 -7.88
N LEU A 203 18.96 -5.65 -7.79
CA LEU A 203 19.51 -4.31 -7.84
C LEU A 203 19.32 -3.65 -9.20
N SER A 204 19.72 -4.31 -10.29
CA SER A 204 19.59 -3.76 -11.64
C SER A 204 18.14 -3.56 -12.07
N THR A 205 17.24 -4.43 -11.61
CA THR A 205 15.82 -4.38 -11.97
C THR A 205 15.07 -3.31 -11.17
N TYR A 206 15.19 -3.33 -9.83
CA TYR A 206 14.33 -2.54 -8.94
C TYR A 206 14.98 -1.25 -8.42
N PHE A 207 16.32 -1.15 -8.47
CA PHE A 207 17.08 -0.03 -7.91
C PHE A 207 18.10 0.62 -8.87
N PRO A 208 17.83 0.75 -10.18
CA PRO A 208 18.82 1.36 -11.08
C PRO A 208 19.01 2.88 -10.85
N HIS A 209 18.17 3.48 -10.01
CA HIS A 209 18.23 4.89 -9.64
C HIS A 209 19.21 5.14 -8.48
N LEU A 210 19.61 4.10 -7.75
CA LEU A 210 20.55 4.22 -6.63
C LEU A 210 21.99 4.22 -7.15
N SER A 211 22.82 5.05 -6.52
CA SER A 211 24.26 5.10 -6.81
C SER A 211 25.01 4.00 -6.05
N SER A 212 26.09 3.49 -6.67
CA SER A 212 27.04 2.64 -5.95
C SER A 212 27.87 3.47 -4.96
N THR A 213 28.13 2.90 -3.78
CA THR A 213 29.10 3.38 -2.78
C THR A 213 30.51 2.88 -3.05
N SER A 214 30.68 1.88 -3.92
CA SER A 214 31.98 1.33 -4.30
C SER A 214 32.18 1.33 -5.81
N LEU A 215 33.39 1.68 -6.24
CA LEU A 215 33.79 1.60 -7.65
C LEU A 215 34.07 0.15 -8.09
N THR A 216 34.30 -0.76 -7.14
CA THR A 216 34.72 -2.14 -7.41
C THR A 216 33.66 -3.18 -7.03
N ASP A 217 32.73 -2.83 -6.13
CA ASP A 217 31.64 -3.72 -5.71
C ASP A 217 30.30 -3.19 -6.22
N ALA A 218 29.76 -3.86 -7.23
CA ALA A 218 28.47 -3.53 -7.82
C ALA A 218 27.28 -3.75 -6.86
N LEU A 219 27.47 -4.49 -5.76
CA LEU A 219 26.42 -4.75 -4.76
C LEU A 219 26.44 -3.72 -3.61
N ALA A 220 27.49 -2.90 -3.50
CA ALA A 220 27.62 -1.90 -2.47
C ALA A 220 26.86 -0.62 -2.86
N VAL A 221 25.58 -0.51 -2.54
CA VAL A 221 24.73 0.64 -2.92
C VAL A 221 24.41 1.60 -1.79
N ASP A 222 24.22 2.88 -2.15
CA ASP A 222 23.83 3.93 -1.20
C ASP A 222 22.33 3.90 -0.99
N TRP A 223 21.90 3.18 0.05
CA TRP A 223 20.51 3.12 0.49
C TRP A 223 20.03 4.40 1.17
N CYS A 224 20.88 5.40 1.40
CA CYS A 224 20.50 6.62 2.11
C CYS A 224 19.91 7.69 1.18
N LYS A 225 20.23 7.68 -0.12
CA LYS A 225 19.93 8.75 -1.08
C LYS A 225 19.48 8.20 -2.43
N GLY A 226 19.00 9.10 -3.31
CA GLY A 226 18.66 8.78 -4.69
C GLY A 226 17.25 8.21 -4.90
N HIS A 227 16.51 7.94 -3.82
CA HIS A 227 15.16 7.38 -3.82
C HIS A 227 14.15 8.19 -4.64
N TYR A 228 13.15 7.51 -5.19
CA TYR A 228 11.97 8.17 -5.74
C TYR A 228 11.21 8.91 -4.63
N TRP A 229 10.55 10.02 -4.98
CA TRP A 229 9.77 10.79 -4.01
C TRP A 229 8.74 9.93 -3.26
N ILE A 230 8.11 8.95 -3.93
CA ILE A 230 7.13 8.05 -3.32
C ILE A 230 7.72 7.09 -2.28
N ASP A 231 9.01 6.76 -2.41
CA ASP A 231 9.73 5.93 -1.43
C ASP A 231 10.05 6.74 -0.17
N GLY A 232 10.19 8.06 -0.32
CA GLY A 232 10.44 9.00 0.76
C GLY A 232 11.91 9.29 0.97
N VAL A 233 12.23 9.82 2.15
CA VAL A 233 13.58 10.26 2.53
C VAL A 233 13.94 9.73 3.91
N ASN A 234 15.23 9.49 4.11
CA ASN A 234 15.74 9.14 5.44
C ASN A 234 15.77 10.36 6.34
N ASP A 235 16.37 11.45 5.89
CA ASP A 235 16.50 12.70 6.67
C ASP A 235 15.48 13.75 6.22
N ALA A 236 14.33 13.78 6.89
CA ALA A 236 13.33 14.82 6.69
C ALA A 236 13.60 16.03 7.60
N ASP A 237 13.28 17.23 7.09
CA ASP A 237 13.35 18.50 7.82
C ASP A 237 12.29 18.62 8.95
N LYS A 238 11.22 17.83 8.84
CA LYS A 238 10.16 17.65 9.83
C LYS A 238 9.85 16.17 9.97
N MET A 239 9.51 15.68 11.17
CA MET A 239 9.27 14.24 11.39
C MET A 239 7.97 13.92 12.13
N VAL A 240 7.35 12.79 11.79
CA VAL A 240 6.34 12.13 12.66
C VAL A 240 6.96 11.00 13.50
N CYS A 241 6.15 10.40 14.37
CA CYS A 241 6.63 9.52 15.45
C CYS A 241 7.37 8.26 14.99
N SER A 242 6.90 7.59 13.95
CA SER A 242 7.58 6.42 13.39
C SER A 242 8.88 6.81 12.68
N GLU A 243 8.86 7.94 11.96
CA GLU A 243 10.02 8.44 11.21
C GLU A 243 11.19 8.77 12.14
N LEU A 244 10.94 9.31 13.33
CA LEU A 244 11.97 9.57 14.35
C LEU A 244 12.72 8.28 14.71
N ILE A 245 11.99 7.21 15.00
CA ILE A 245 12.57 5.93 15.43
C ILE A 245 13.42 5.34 14.30
N CYS A 246 12.85 5.27 13.10
CA CYS A 246 13.54 4.68 11.95
C CYS A 246 14.73 5.52 11.49
N ASN A 247 14.64 6.86 11.55
CA ASN A 247 15.78 7.73 11.24
C ASN A 247 16.94 7.48 12.23
N LEU A 248 16.63 7.38 13.53
CA LEU A 248 17.65 7.03 14.54
C LEU A 248 18.27 5.65 14.27
N TRP A 249 17.45 4.64 13.96
CA TRP A 249 17.96 3.30 13.60
C TRP A 249 18.88 3.31 12.37
N HIS A 250 18.55 4.10 11.34
CA HIS A 250 19.42 4.29 10.19
C HIS A 250 20.75 4.97 10.57
N ARG A 251 20.71 6.02 11.38
CA ARG A 251 21.92 6.77 11.81
C ARG A 251 22.87 5.94 12.65
N VAL A 252 22.35 5.03 13.48
CA VAL A 252 23.18 4.15 14.32
C VAL A 252 23.58 2.84 13.61
N GLY A 253 23.19 2.66 12.34
CA GLY A 253 23.55 1.48 11.55
C GLY A 253 22.81 0.20 11.95
N LEU A 254 21.64 0.32 12.58
CA LEU A 254 20.82 -0.85 12.92
C LEU A 254 20.12 -1.41 11.66
N THR A 255 19.72 -0.54 10.75
CA THR A 255 19.05 -0.87 9.48
C THR A 255 19.74 -0.18 8.29
N VAL A 256 19.69 -0.79 7.09
CA VAL A 256 20.48 -0.35 5.91
C VAL A 256 20.07 1.00 5.31
N GLY A 257 18.94 1.60 5.69
CA GLY A 257 18.46 2.88 5.12
C GLY A 257 17.30 2.77 4.14
N TYR A 258 16.84 1.55 3.83
CA TYR A 258 15.63 1.30 3.04
C TYR A 258 14.72 0.30 3.76
N LEU A 259 13.41 0.50 3.85
CA LEU A 259 12.63 1.63 3.30
C LEU A 259 12.97 2.96 4.01
N PRO A 260 12.94 4.11 3.32
CA PRO A 260 13.26 5.39 3.94
C PRO A 260 12.38 5.70 5.15
N ALA A 261 12.96 6.35 6.17
CA ALA A 261 12.28 6.62 7.44
C ALA A 261 10.92 7.32 7.25
N SER A 262 10.82 8.27 6.31
CA SER A 262 9.58 9.01 6.05
C SER A 262 8.42 8.19 5.47
N SER A 263 8.66 6.93 5.13
CA SER A 263 7.64 6.02 4.63
C SER A 263 7.15 5.04 5.69
N ILE A 264 7.76 5.01 6.87
CA ILE A 264 7.39 4.08 7.93
C ILE A 264 6.21 4.62 8.72
N ARG A 265 5.22 3.76 8.95
CA ARG A 265 4.03 4.01 9.76
C ARG A 265 4.13 3.31 11.12
N PRO A 266 3.36 3.74 12.14
CA PRO A 266 3.39 3.13 13.47
C PRO A 266 3.24 1.60 13.47
N PHE A 267 2.36 1.05 12.65
CA PHE A 267 2.12 -0.40 12.64
C PHE A 267 3.20 -1.19 11.92
N ASP A 268 4.01 -0.55 11.05
CA ASP A 268 5.11 -1.25 10.37
C ASP A 268 6.09 -1.81 11.41
N LEU A 269 6.25 -1.10 12.54
CA LEU A 269 7.05 -1.52 13.71
C LEU A 269 6.49 -2.77 14.42
N LEU A 270 5.36 -3.33 13.98
CA LEU A 270 4.80 -4.61 14.42
C LEU A 270 5.25 -5.80 13.56
N ASP A 271 5.99 -5.56 12.49
CA ASP A 271 6.47 -6.58 11.57
C ASP A 271 8.00 -6.47 11.35
N ASN A 272 8.69 -7.61 11.31
CA ASN A 272 10.14 -7.67 11.08
C ASN A 272 10.49 -7.47 9.60
N GLU A 273 9.62 -7.89 8.68
CA GLU A 273 9.95 -8.02 7.26
C GLU A 273 10.28 -6.67 6.59
N ARG A 274 9.79 -5.56 7.16
CA ARG A 274 10.03 -4.21 6.61
C ARG A 274 11.36 -3.59 7.03
N PHE A 275 11.97 -4.07 8.11
CA PHE A 275 13.21 -3.51 8.62
C PHE A 275 14.37 -4.36 8.15
N ASN A 276 15.08 -3.84 7.16
CA ASN A 276 16.29 -4.47 6.64
C ASN A 276 17.43 -4.29 7.66
N PHE A 277 17.44 -5.15 8.68
CA PHE A 277 18.48 -5.15 9.71
C PHE A 277 19.85 -5.47 9.12
N VAL A 278 20.87 -4.77 9.59
CA VAL A 278 22.24 -4.95 9.08
C VAL A 278 22.85 -6.28 9.54
N SER A 279 22.39 -6.82 10.67
CA SER A 279 22.86 -8.07 11.26
C SER A 279 21.74 -9.11 11.35
N ALA A 280 22.08 -10.38 11.07
CA ALA A 280 21.18 -11.52 11.23
C ALA A 280 20.77 -11.77 12.70
N ALA A 281 21.52 -11.24 13.67
CA ALA A 281 21.18 -11.34 15.09
C ALA A 281 20.22 -10.24 15.57
N SER A 282 19.83 -9.32 14.67
CA SER A 282 18.91 -8.22 15.00
C SER A 282 17.50 -8.51 14.49
N GLU A 283 16.52 -8.40 15.39
CA GLU A 283 15.10 -8.65 15.11
C GLU A 283 14.21 -7.91 16.11
N LEU A 284 12.93 -7.71 15.78
CA LEU A 284 11.96 -7.21 16.77
C LEU A 284 11.37 -8.40 17.54
N GLY A 285 11.41 -8.30 18.86
CA GLY A 285 10.87 -9.31 19.78
C GLY A 285 9.35 -9.28 19.90
N GLU A 286 8.81 -9.98 20.90
CA GLU A 286 7.38 -10.02 21.15
C GLU A 286 6.83 -8.69 21.70
N LEU A 287 5.55 -8.44 21.42
CA LEU A 287 4.82 -7.29 21.94
C LEU A 287 4.31 -7.60 23.36
N VAL A 288 4.70 -6.78 24.33
CA VAL A 288 4.40 -6.95 25.76
C VAL A 288 3.47 -5.82 26.24
N PRO A 289 2.34 -6.12 26.90
CA PRO A 289 1.42 -5.08 27.39
C PRO A 289 2.00 -4.34 28.60
N ILE A 290 1.93 -3.00 28.59
CA ILE A 290 2.29 -2.14 29.74
C ILE A 290 1.03 -1.63 30.45
N ARG A 291 0.04 -1.17 29.69
CA ARG A 291 -1.22 -0.63 30.24
C ARG A 291 -2.38 -0.92 29.31
N ILE A 292 -3.31 -1.76 29.75
CA ILE A 292 -4.47 -2.17 28.94
C ILE A 292 -5.76 -1.73 29.63
N SER A 293 -6.62 -1.01 28.91
CA SER A 293 -7.97 -0.72 29.40
C SER A 293 -8.90 -1.93 29.21
N LYS A 294 -9.91 -2.04 30.08
CA LYS A 294 -10.87 -3.16 30.10
C LYS A 294 -11.43 -3.58 28.73
N PRO A 295 -11.84 -2.66 27.82
CA PRO A 295 -12.39 -3.03 26.52
C PRO A 295 -11.41 -3.80 25.63
N TYR A 296 -10.11 -3.61 25.84
CA TYR A 296 -9.05 -4.19 25.02
C TYR A 296 -8.41 -5.42 25.65
N ALA A 297 -8.75 -5.77 26.89
CA ALA A 297 -8.19 -6.93 27.59
C ALA A 297 -8.37 -8.25 26.82
N ARG A 298 -9.44 -8.37 26.02
CA ARG A 298 -9.69 -9.55 25.17
C ARG A 298 -8.61 -9.79 24.11
N TYR A 299 -7.94 -8.75 23.62
CA TYR A 299 -6.90 -8.87 22.58
C TYR A 299 -5.57 -9.38 23.14
N TRP A 300 -5.45 -9.48 24.46
CA TRP A 300 -4.24 -9.87 25.18
C TRP A 300 -4.41 -11.21 25.92
N LYS A 301 -5.51 -11.91 25.69
CA LYS A 301 -5.78 -13.25 26.26
C LYS A 301 -5.22 -14.34 25.34
N THR A 302 -3.90 -14.51 25.31
CA THR A 302 -3.22 -15.66 24.69
C THR A 302 -1.97 -16.02 25.48
N ASN A 303 -1.63 -17.31 25.54
CA ASN A 303 -0.63 -17.93 26.43
C ASN A 303 0.74 -17.23 26.36
N SER A 304 1.06 -16.46 27.40
CA SER A 304 2.40 -15.95 27.67
C SER A 304 3.30 -17.09 28.16
N GLY A 305 3.81 -17.89 27.23
CA GLY A 305 4.78 -18.96 27.47
C GLY A 305 5.98 -18.82 26.53
N GLY A 306 6.65 -17.68 26.56
CA GLY A 306 7.84 -17.40 25.74
C GLY A 306 9.12 -17.48 26.59
N ALA A 307 10.16 -18.10 26.04
CA ALA A 307 11.51 -18.08 26.60
C ALA A 307 12.04 -16.63 26.77
N PRO A 308 12.93 -16.36 27.74
CA PRO A 308 13.42 -15.01 28.01
C PRO A 308 14.18 -14.41 26.79
N PRO A 309 14.05 -13.10 26.54
CA PRO A 309 14.56 -12.42 25.35
C PRO A 309 16.08 -12.52 25.14
N THR A 310 16.87 -12.73 26.19
CA THR A 310 18.33 -12.91 26.11
C THR A 310 18.74 -14.27 25.56
N MET A 311 17.94 -15.33 25.77
CA MET A 311 18.24 -16.66 25.22
C MET A 311 17.97 -16.71 23.72
N ARG A 312 16.95 -15.97 23.22
CA ARG A 312 16.58 -15.94 21.79
C ARG A 312 17.64 -15.29 20.90
N SER A 313 18.28 -14.22 21.35
CA SER A 313 19.32 -13.54 20.56
C SER A 313 20.61 -14.36 20.47
N ALA A 314 20.96 -15.11 21.52
CA ALA A 314 22.09 -16.03 21.51
C ALA A 314 21.85 -17.25 20.60
N THR A 315 20.63 -17.81 20.60
CA THR A 315 20.26 -18.87 19.65
C THR A 315 20.18 -18.37 18.20
N ALA A 316 19.72 -17.14 17.96
CA ALA A 316 19.69 -16.55 16.62
C ALA A 316 21.10 -16.33 16.05
N ALA A 317 22.06 -15.90 16.88
CA ALA A 317 23.46 -15.75 16.47
C ALA A 317 24.14 -17.11 16.16
N GLN A 318 23.80 -18.17 16.88
CA GLN A 318 24.31 -19.53 16.62
C GLN A 318 23.64 -20.20 15.42
N ALA A 319 22.33 -19.97 15.22
CA ALA A 319 21.59 -20.46 14.06
C ALA A 319 22.07 -19.82 12.74
N ALA A 320 22.59 -18.59 12.79
CA ALA A 320 23.06 -17.85 11.61
C ALA A 320 24.21 -18.53 10.84
N THR A 321 24.94 -19.48 11.44
CA THR A 321 26.06 -20.20 10.79
C THR A 321 25.83 -21.72 10.71
N ALA A 322 24.61 -22.20 10.95
CA ALA A 322 24.28 -23.63 10.90
C ALA A 322 23.95 -24.08 9.48
N GLU A 323 24.52 -25.21 9.05
CA GLU A 323 24.31 -25.78 7.70
C GLU A 323 22.82 -26.13 7.45
N ASP A 324 22.13 -26.69 8.45
CA ASP A 324 20.71 -27.04 8.36
C ASP A 324 19.83 -25.81 8.12
N GLU A 325 20.15 -24.67 8.72
CA GLU A 325 19.42 -23.41 8.54
C GLU A 325 19.63 -22.83 7.14
N ARG A 326 20.84 -22.97 6.55
CA ARG A 326 21.10 -22.56 5.16
C ARG A 326 20.35 -23.45 4.17
N LEU A 327 20.31 -24.76 4.44
CA LEU A 327 19.56 -25.71 3.63
C LEU A 327 18.06 -25.44 3.74
N ALA A 328 17.55 -25.16 4.94
CA ALA A 328 16.16 -24.79 5.17
C ALA A 328 15.80 -23.51 4.40
N PHE A 329 16.63 -22.47 4.43
CA PHE A 329 16.43 -21.26 3.64
C PHE A 329 16.40 -21.55 2.13
N TYR A 330 17.37 -22.30 1.61
CA TYR A 330 17.39 -22.68 0.19
C TYR A 330 16.12 -23.45 -0.20
N ASN A 331 15.69 -24.39 0.64
CA ASN A 331 14.50 -25.19 0.41
C ASN A 331 13.22 -24.38 0.52
N ASP A 332 13.13 -23.38 1.41
CA ASP A 332 11.98 -22.48 1.51
C ASP A 332 11.82 -21.69 0.20
N VAL A 333 12.92 -21.20 -0.38
CA VAL A 333 12.91 -20.51 -1.68
C VAL A 333 12.41 -21.41 -2.81
N PHE A 334 12.87 -22.67 -2.85
CA PHE A 334 12.53 -23.63 -3.90
C PHE A 334 11.08 -24.13 -3.77
N THR A 335 10.71 -24.59 -2.58
CA THR A 335 9.37 -25.13 -2.30
C THR A 335 8.31 -24.04 -2.39
N GLY A 336 8.60 -22.82 -1.91
CA GLY A 336 7.76 -21.65 -2.10
C GLY A 336 7.56 -21.24 -3.58
N SER A 337 8.43 -21.71 -4.47
CA SER A 337 8.30 -21.52 -5.93
C SER A 337 7.63 -22.69 -6.66
N GLY A 338 7.22 -23.74 -5.94
CA GLY A 338 6.62 -24.96 -6.49
C GLY A 338 7.63 -25.99 -7.00
N LEU A 339 8.91 -25.87 -6.63
CA LEU A 339 9.95 -26.83 -6.96
C LEU A 339 10.19 -27.80 -5.79
N PRO A 340 10.65 -29.05 -6.05
CA PRO A 340 10.96 -29.99 -4.99
C PRO A 340 12.16 -29.50 -4.12
N PRO A 341 12.19 -29.83 -2.82
CA PRO A 341 13.32 -29.53 -1.97
C PRO A 341 14.55 -30.37 -2.35
N VAL A 342 15.74 -29.84 -2.07
CA VAL A 342 17.02 -30.54 -2.22
C VAL A 342 17.44 -31.19 -0.90
N ALA A 343 18.11 -32.34 -1.00
CA ALA A 343 18.49 -33.14 0.16
C ALA A 343 19.72 -32.62 0.92
N SER A 344 20.58 -31.81 0.28
CA SER A 344 21.80 -31.27 0.90
C SER A 344 22.29 -30.00 0.20
N LEU A 345 23.16 -29.23 0.88
CA LEU A 345 23.83 -28.08 0.27
C LEU A 345 24.75 -28.50 -0.89
N GLY A 346 25.35 -29.69 -0.84
CA GLY A 346 26.12 -30.25 -1.95
C GLY A 346 25.27 -30.41 -3.23
N ALA A 347 24.04 -30.91 -3.10
CA ALA A 347 23.10 -31.01 -4.21
C ALA A 347 22.66 -29.62 -4.71
N ALA A 348 22.42 -28.67 -3.79
CA ALA A 348 22.09 -27.28 -4.14
C ALA A 348 23.20 -26.60 -4.95
N ALA A 349 24.46 -26.83 -4.56
CA ALA A 349 25.65 -26.31 -5.23
C ALA A 349 25.90 -26.92 -6.60
N ALA A 350 25.66 -28.24 -6.74
CA ALA A 350 25.85 -28.96 -8.00
C ALA A 350 24.79 -28.61 -9.06
N SER A 351 23.60 -28.15 -8.65
CA SER A 351 22.57 -27.72 -9.59
C SER A 351 23.08 -26.54 -10.43
N PRO A 352 22.95 -26.55 -11.76
CA PRO A 352 23.28 -25.40 -12.61
C PRO A 352 22.22 -24.29 -12.53
N GLU A 353 21.04 -24.57 -11.98
CA GLU A 353 19.93 -23.62 -11.97
C GLU A 353 20.19 -22.47 -10.99
N PRO A 354 19.96 -21.20 -11.40
CA PRO A 354 19.93 -20.08 -10.49
C PRO A 354 18.72 -20.19 -9.54
N LEU A 355 18.56 -19.21 -8.65
CA LEU A 355 17.33 -19.13 -7.85
C LEU A 355 16.09 -19.02 -8.76
N PRO A 356 14.95 -19.61 -8.37
CA PRO A 356 13.75 -19.63 -9.20
C PRO A 356 13.28 -18.22 -9.54
N SER A 357 12.99 -17.95 -10.81
CA SER A 357 12.55 -16.63 -11.29
C SER A 357 11.30 -16.13 -10.57
N ARG A 358 10.37 -17.04 -10.21
CA ARG A 358 9.16 -16.74 -9.43
C ARG A 358 9.46 -16.15 -8.06
N TRP A 359 10.57 -16.52 -7.44
CA TRP A 359 10.98 -15.94 -6.15
C TRP A 359 11.73 -14.62 -6.34
N VAL A 360 12.59 -14.51 -7.37
CA VAL A 360 13.40 -13.30 -7.58
C VAL A 360 12.59 -12.14 -8.17
N VAL A 361 11.54 -12.40 -8.95
CA VAL A 361 10.63 -11.38 -9.49
C VAL A 361 9.57 -11.02 -8.45
N GLN A 362 9.46 -9.73 -8.12
CA GLN A 362 8.60 -9.25 -7.03
C GLN A 362 7.14 -9.07 -7.40
N SER A 363 6.83 -8.74 -8.67
CA SER A 363 5.46 -8.69 -9.18
C SER A 363 5.23 -9.16 -10.60
N ASN A 364 3.96 -9.08 -10.99
CA ASN A 364 3.49 -9.29 -12.35
C ASN A 364 4.46 -8.65 -13.34
N THR A 365 4.90 -9.45 -14.30
CA THR A 365 5.73 -8.95 -15.37
C THR A 365 4.85 -8.19 -16.37
N ARG A 366 5.47 -7.41 -17.26
CA ARG A 366 4.74 -6.79 -18.37
C ARG A 366 4.10 -7.84 -19.28
N ASN A 367 4.75 -8.98 -19.44
CA ASN A 367 4.23 -10.12 -20.18
C ASN A 367 2.96 -10.72 -19.56
N ASP A 368 2.83 -10.73 -18.24
CA ASP A 368 1.64 -11.27 -17.57
C ASP A 368 0.43 -10.31 -17.64
N VAL A 369 0.70 -9.02 -17.81
CA VAL A 369 -0.30 -7.94 -17.71
C VAL A 369 -0.77 -7.49 -19.08
N ILE A 370 0.13 -7.02 -19.94
CA ILE A 370 -0.22 -6.26 -21.16
C ILE A 370 -1.01 -7.10 -22.18
N PRO A 371 -0.59 -8.33 -22.55
CA PRO A 371 -1.26 -9.11 -23.59
C PRO A 371 -2.72 -9.45 -23.26
N ASN A 372 -3.03 -9.61 -21.96
CA ASN A 372 -4.34 -10.04 -21.48
C ASN A 372 -5.18 -8.89 -20.91
N LEU A 373 -4.65 -7.67 -20.84
CA LEU A 373 -5.33 -6.52 -20.24
C LEU A 373 -6.65 -6.19 -20.96
N TRP A 374 -6.66 -6.26 -22.30
CA TRP A 374 -7.86 -6.00 -23.10
C TRP A 374 -9.02 -6.94 -22.73
N PHE A 375 -8.72 -8.23 -22.54
CA PHE A 375 -9.71 -9.25 -22.20
C PHE A 375 -10.23 -9.04 -20.78
N ARG A 376 -9.35 -8.76 -19.82
CA ARG A 376 -9.72 -8.50 -18.42
C ARG A 376 -10.60 -7.25 -18.28
N VAL A 377 -10.25 -6.16 -18.97
CA VAL A 377 -11.06 -4.93 -18.98
C VAL A 377 -12.38 -5.14 -19.69
N PHE A 378 -12.40 -5.86 -20.83
CA PHE A 378 -13.64 -6.20 -21.54
C PHE A 378 -14.59 -7.01 -20.65
N SER A 379 -14.11 -8.12 -20.07
CA SER A 379 -14.89 -8.99 -19.19
C SER A 379 -15.40 -8.24 -17.95
N SER A 380 -14.58 -7.34 -17.39
CA SER A 380 -15.02 -6.43 -16.32
C SER A 380 -16.16 -5.52 -16.80
N GLY A 381 -16.05 -4.92 -17.99
CA GLY A 381 -17.11 -4.09 -18.56
C GLY A 381 -18.42 -4.87 -18.82
N VAL A 382 -18.32 -6.09 -19.34
CA VAL A 382 -19.47 -7.01 -19.54
C VAL A 382 -20.16 -7.30 -18.22
N LEU A 383 -19.39 -7.68 -17.19
CA LEU A 383 -19.92 -7.97 -15.86
C LEU A 383 -20.73 -6.79 -15.32
N PHE A 384 -20.17 -5.58 -15.31
CA PHE A 384 -20.86 -4.42 -14.76
C PHE A 384 -22.03 -3.96 -15.61
N ALA A 385 -21.96 -4.14 -16.94
CA ALA A 385 -23.11 -3.92 -17.82
C ALA A 385 -24.25 -4.89 -17.49
N ALA A 386 -23.95 -6.17 -17.26
CA ALA A 386 -24.93 -7.20 -16.89
C ALA A 386 -25.52 -6.96 -15.50
N CYS A 387 -24.71 -6.63 -14.49
CA CYS A 387 -25.16 -6.31 -13.13
C CYS A 387 -26.11 -5.09 -13.08
N ALA A 388 -26.03 -4.18 -14.05
CA ALA A 388 -26.93 -3.04 -14.14
C ALA A 388 -28.31 -3.37 -14.71
N VAL A 389 -28.47 -4.48 -15.46
CA VAL A 389 -29.74 -4.85 -16.11
C VAL A 389 -30.86 -5.14 -15.10
N PRO A 390 -30.64 -5.90 -13.99
CA PRO A 390 -31.65 -6.07 -12.95
C PRO A 390 -32.11 -4.76 -12.30
N CYS A 391 -31.31 -3.68 -12.41
CA CYS A 391 -31.67 -2.36 -11.91
C CYS A 391 -32.53 -1.54 -12.88
N ALA A 392 -33.05 -2.11 -13.97
CA ALA A 392 -33.83 -1.41 -15.00
C ALA A 392 -34.89 -0.42 -14.46
N PRO A 393 -35.73 -0.78 -13.47
CA PRO A 393 -36.72 0.16 -12.92
C PRO A 393 -36.08 1.35 -12.20
N LEU A 394 -34.99 1.11 -11.47
CA LEU A 394 -34.22 2.16 -10.78
C LEU A 394 -33.51 3.06 -11.78
N THR A 395 -32.96 2.49 -12.85
CA THR A 395 -32.33 3.21 -13.96
C THR A 395 -33.31 4.16 -14.62
N MET A 396 -34.54 3.70 -14.91
CA MET A 396 -35.58 4.57 -15.47
C MET A 396 -35.92 5.73 -14.52
N ARG A 397 -36.20 5.46 -13.24
CA ARG A 397 -36.53 6.51 -12.26
C ARG A 397 -35.39 7.49 -12.01
N TRP A 398 -34.16 7.00 -12.05
CA TRP A 398 -32.97 7.84 -12.01
C TRP A 398 -32.93 8.78 -13.23
N ILE A 399 -33.05 8.27 -14.45
CA ILE A 399 -32.97 9.07 -15.68
C ILE A 399 -34.12 10.08 -15.75
N GLU A 400 -35.35 9.70 -15.35
CA GLU A 400 -36.48 10.63 -15.25
C GLU A 400 -36.16 11.81 -14.33
N GLY A 401 -35.59 11.56 -13.15
CA GLY A 401 -35.18 12.62 -12.22
C GLY A 401 -34.02 13.48 -12.76
N GLN A 402 -33.04 12.85 -13.41
CA GLN A 402 -31.88 13.53 -13.97
C GLN A 402 -32.30 14.45 -15.13
N VAL A 403 -33.11 13.95 -16.06
CA VAL A 403 -33.65 14.73 -17.17
C VAL A 403 -34.67 15.75 -16.68
N GLY A 404 -35.49 15.39 -15.69
CA GLY A 404 -36.62 16.17 -15.20
C GLY A 404 -37.89 16.00 -16.05
N LEU A 405 -38.00 14.88 -16.79
CA LEU A 405 -39.15 14.55 -17.62
C LEU A 405 -39.54 13.08 -17.41
N PHE A 406 -40.83 12.79 -17.57
CA PHE A 406 -41.31 11.42 -17.64
C PHE A 406 -40.96 10.78 -18.98
N LEU A 407 -40.90 9.45 -19.00
CA LEU A 407 -40.72 8.68 -20.22
C LEU A 407 -41.82 9.02 -21.24
N VAL A 408 -41.42 9.47 -22.44
CA VAL A 408 -42.36 9.87 -23.52
C VAL A 408 -42.57 8.73 -24.51
N ARG A 409 -41.52 7.96 -24.81
CA ARG A 409 -41.57 6.84 -25.75
C ARG A 409 -40.91 5.59 -25.19
N GLY A 410 -41.36 4.43 -25.65
CA GLY A 410 -40.79 3.13 -25.29
C GLY A 410 -41.16 2.71 -23.86
N SER A 411 -40.38 1.79 -23.32
CA SER A 411 -40.60 1.19 -22.00
C SER A 411 -39.34 1.26 -21.14
N VAL A 412 -39.47 0.92 -19.84
CA VAL A 412 -38.35 0.74 -18.91
C VAL A 412 -37.25 -0.13 -19.52
N TRP A 413 -37.65 -1.23 -20.19
CA TRP A 413 -36.73 -2.15 -20.83
C TRP A 413 -36.07 -1.56 -22.06
N SER A 414 -36.79 -0.80 -22.89
CA SER A 414 -36.18 -0.14 -24.05
C SER A 414 -35.10 0.86 -23.63
N VAL A 415 -35.36 1.68 -22.61
CA VAL A 415 -34.37 2.64 -22.07
C VAL A 415 -33.15 1.88 -21.56
N THR A 416 -33.38 0.80 -20.81
CA THR A 416 -32.32 -0.02 -20.21
C THR A 416 -31.51 -0.76 -21.26
N CYS A 417 -32.14 -1.29 -22.32
CA CYS A 417 -31.45 -1.89 -23.46
C CYS A 417 -30.53 -0.87 -24.15
N GLY A 418 -30.95 0.38 -24.30
CA GLY A 418 -30.09 1.43 -24.83
C GLY A 418 -28.89 1.76 -23.92
N VAL A 419 -29.08 1.76 -22.60
CA VAL A 419 -27.98 1.91 -21.62
C VAL A 419 -27.03 0.72 -21.68
N PHE A 420 -27.57 -0.50 -21.75
CA PHE A 420 -26.81 -1.74 -21.87
C PHE A 420 -26.00 -1.78 -23.16
N ALA A 421 -26.62 -1.46 -24.31
CA ALA A 421 -25.95 -1.38 -25.60
C ALA A 421 -24.81 -0.35 -25.59
N ARG A 422 -25.03 0.82 -24.98
CA ARG A 422 -23.97 1.82 -24.76
C ARG A 422 -22.82 1.26 -23.94
N ASN A 423 -23.12 0.57 -22.84
CA ASN A 423 -22.10 0.00 -21.97
C ASN A 423 -21.32 -1.11 -22.70
N MET A 424 -22.01 -1.91 -23.52
CA MET A 424 -21.34 -2.96 -24.29
C MET A 424 -20.46 -2.43 -25.40
N LEU A 425 -20.91 -1.41 -26.11
CA LEU A 425 -20.07 -0.70 -27.06
C LEU A 425 -18.88 -0.02 -26.37
N PHE A 426 -19.07 0.52 -25.16
CA PHE A 426 -17.98 1.12 -24.39
C PHE A 426 -16.90 0.09 -24.07
N ALA A 427 -17.30 -1.07 -23.52
CA ALA A 427 -16.38 -2.16 -23.22
C ALA A 427 -15.66 -2.67 -24.48
N ALA A 428 -16.39 -2.83 -25.60
CA ALA A 428 -15.82 -3.26 -26.87
C ALA A 428 -14.79 -2.26 -27.43
N VAL A 429 -15.11 -0.96 -27.43
CA VAL A 429 -14.17 0.08 -27.88
C VAL A 429 -12.93 0.13 -26.98
N GLN A 430 -13.11 0.01 -25.66
CA GLN A 430 -11.97 -0.08 -24.74
C GLN A 430 -11.07 -1.28 -25.08
N ALA A 431 -11.67 -2.45 -25.25
CA ALA A 431 -10.96 -3.68 -25.57
C ALA A 431 -10.17 -3.57 -26.88
N LEU A 432 -10.78 -2.99 -27.93
CA LEU A 432 -10.12 -2.77 -29.21
C LEU A 432 -8.91 -1.83 -29.09
N VAL A 433 -9.06 -0.73 -28.36
CA VAL A 433 -7.94 0.21 -28.12
C VAL A 433 -6.81 -0.48 -27.34
N LEU A 434 -7.16 -1.25 -26.31
CA LEU A 434 -6.20 -1.99 -25.50
C LEU A 434 -5.51 -3.11 -26.30
N ALA A 435 -6.23 -3.84 -27.14
CA ALA A 435 -5.66 -4.89 -28.00
C ALA A 435 -4.70 -4.29 -29.04
N GLY A 436 -5.09 -3.17 -29.65
CA GLY A 436 -4.23 -2.43 -30.57
C GLY A 436 -2.97 -1.88 -29.88
N ALA A 437 -3.10 -1.40 -28.65
CA ALA A 437 -1.95 -0.97 -27.85
C ALA A 437 -1.05 -2.14 -27.44
N ALA A 438 -1.62 -3.25 -26.98
CA ALA A 438 -0.89 -4.45 -26.57
C ALA A 438 -0.03 -5.01 -27.71
N HIS A 439 -0.54 -5.02 -28.95
CA HIS A 439 0.22 -5.46 -30.11
C HIS A 439 1.46 -4.58 -30.42
N ARG A 440 1.44 -3.31 -30.01
CA ARG A 440 2.54 -2.36 -30.22
C ARG A 440 3.54 -2.34 -29.07
N HIS A 441 3.20 -2.91 -27.92
CA HIS A 441 4.08 -2.95 -26.76
C HIS A 441 5.08 -4.09 -26.90
N ASN A 442 6.37 -3.77 -26.79
CA ASN A 442 7.39 -4.78 -26.60
C ASN A 442 7.24 -5.40 -25.19
N VAL A 443 7.06 -6.72 -25.15
CA VAL A 443 6.97 -7.55 -23.94
C VAL A 443 7.99 -8.70 -24.00
N SER A 444 9.10 -8.49 -24.69
CA SER A 444 10.16 -9.47 -24.88
C SER A 444 11.53 -8.93 -24.43
N GLY A 445 12.49 -9.84 -24.24
CA GLY A 445 13.86 -9.50 -23.86
C GLY A 445 13.93 -8.75 -22.53
N GLU A 446 14.69 -7.65 -22.51
CA GLU A 446 14.89 -6.80 -21.32
C GLU A 446 13.62 -6.11 -20.84
N GLU A 447 12.61 -5.92 -21.71
CA GLU A 447 11.32 -5.28 -21.36
C GLU A 447 10.28 -6.25 -20.80
N LEU A 448 10.65 -7.51 -20.58
CA LEU A 448 9.74 -8.55 -20.08
C LEU A 448 9.20 -8.19 -18.69
N ILE A 449 10.09 -7.75 -17.78
CA ILE A 449 9.79 -7.54 -16.36
C ILE A 449 9.44 -6.07 -16.10
N MET A 450 10.32 -5.17 -16.53
CA MET A 450 10.20 -3.72 -16.39
C MET A 450 10.22 -3.07 -17.76
N GLY A 451 9.51 -1.96 -17.95
CA GLY A 451 9.51 -1.21 -19.20
C GLY A 451 10.78 -0.41 -19.46
N SER A 452 10.82 0.23 -20.62
CA SER A 452 11.84 1.23 -20.93
C SER A 452 11.80 2.42 -19.96
N HIS A 453 12.99 2.90 -19.60
CA HIS A 453 13.15 3.93 -18.59
C HIS A 453 12.62 5.29 -19.10
N THR A 454 11.64 5.83 -18.39
CA THR A 454 11.24 7.24 -18.51
C THR A 454 11.76 7.98 -17.28
N ARG A 455 12.49 9.08 -17.48
CA ARG A 455 13.12 9.84 -16.37
C ARG A 455 12.03 10.45 -15.48
N SER A 456 11.71 9.78 -14.38
CA SER A 456 10.82 10.26 -13.31
C SER A 456 11.58 10.28 -12.00
N LYS A 457 11.41 11.36 -11.22
CA LYS A 457 11.88 11.43 -9.82
C LYS A 457 10.78 11.05 -8.82
N LEU A 458 9.55 10.83 -9.30
CA LEU A 458 8.39 10.63 -8.44
C LEU A 458 8.15 9.16 -8.11
N VAL A 459 8.22 8.30 -9.13
CA VAL A 459 7.88 6.88 -9.11
C VAL A 459 8.67 6.13 -10.19
N ASP A 460 8.76 4.81 -10.10
CA ASP A 460 9.35 3.98 -11.16
C ASP A 460 8.33 3.68 -12.26
N THR A 461 8.26 4.55 -13.25
CA THR A 461 7.34 4.46 -14.39
C THR A 461 7.57 3.24 -15.28
N ARG A 462 8.68 2.51 -15.13
CA ARG A 462 8.92 1.24 -15.84
C ARG A 462 7.97 0.14 -15.37
N HIS A 463 7.47 0.24 -14.15
CA HIS A 463 6.64 -0.78 -13.53
C HIS A 463 5.31 -0.97 -14.29
N PRO A 464 4.86 -2.22 -14.55
CA PRO A 464 3.69 -2.51 -15.40
C PRO A 464 2.39 -1.86 -14.92
N TYR A 465 2.25 -1.60 -13.62
CA TYR A 465 1.12 -0.85 -13.05
C TYR A 465 0.87 0.49 -13.78
N TYR A 466 1.91 1.27 -14.07
CA TYR A 466 1.73 2.58 -14.69
C TYR A 466 1.25 2.48 -16.15
N ASN A 467 1.67 1.44 -16.87
CA ASN A 467 1.11 1.12 -18.18
C ASN A 467 -0.36 0.76 -18.09
N THR A 468 -0.76 -0.07 -17.13
CA THR A 468 -2.16 -0.44 -16.92
C THR A 468 -3.02 0.80 -16.69
N VAL A 469 -2.60 1.70 -15.79
CA VAL A 469 -3.33 2.95 -15.51
C VAL A 469 -3.41 3.84 -16.75
N ALA A 470 -2.31 4.02 -17.47
CA ALA A 470 -2.25 4.88 -18.66
C ALA A 470 -3.10 4.32 -19.82
N LEU A 471 -2.95 3.03 -20.13
CA LEU A 471 -3.69 2.35 -21.20
C LEU A 471 -5.19 2.27 -20.88
N TYR A 472 -5.54 1.98 -19.62
CA TYR A 472 -6.93 2.03 -19.17
C TYR A 472 -7.51 3.44 -19.33
N SER A 473 -6.82 4.47 -18.87
CA SER A 473 -7.30 5.85 -18.96
C SER A 473 -7.49 6.29 -20.42
N LEU A 474 -6.53 5.99 -21.29
CA LEU A 474 -6.62 6.28 -22.72
C LEU A 474 -7.80 5.55 -23.37
N SER A 475 -7.93 4.25 -23.13
CA SER A 475 -9.02 3.44 -23.70
C SER A 475 -10.40 3.91 -23.20
N ALA A 476 -10.54 4.26 -21.92
CA ALA A 476 -11.75 4.81 -21.32
C ALA A 476 -12.16 6.15 -21.95
N LEU A 477 -11.18 7.03 -22.21
CA LEU A 477 -11.42 8.30 -22.89
C LEU A 477 -11.93 8.09 -24.32
N VAL A 478 -11.27 7.22 -25.10
CA VAL A 478 -11.68 6.92 -26.47
C VAL A 478 -13.08 6.29 -26.50
N ALA A 479 -13.35 5.33 -25.62
CA ALA A 479 -14.65 4.70 -25.50
C ALA A 479 -15.74 5.71 -25.08
N HIS A 480 -15.41 6.68 -24.23
CA HIS A 480 -16.35 7.75 -23.87
C HIS A 480 -16.73 8.60 -25.07
N VAL A 481 -15.73 9.05 -25.84
CA VAL A 481 -15.94 9.83 -27.05
C VAL A 481 -16.78 9.07 -28.06
N ALA A 482 -16.47 7.79 -28.30
CA ALA A 482 -17.17 6.95 -29.25
C ALA A 482 -18.62 6.64 -28.85
N THR A 483 -18.91 6.50 -27.56
CA THR A 483 -20.23 6.07 -27.07
C THR A 483 -21.14 7.17 -26.55
N THR A 484 -20.64 8.39 -26.36
CA THR A 484 -21.49 9.54 -25.98
C THR A 484 -22.66 9.76 -26.95
N PRO A 485 -22.45 9.69 -28.29
CA PRO A 485 -23.55 9.84 -29.24
C PRO A 485 -24.68 8.83 -29.03
N LEU A 486 -24.33 7.58 -28.72
CA LEU A 486 -25.31 6.51 -28.46
C LEU A 486 -26.10 6.76 -27.16
N SER A 487 -25.42 7.23 -26.11
CA SER A 487 -26.09 7.63 -24.87
C SER A 487 -27.09 8.77 -25.10
N ASN A 488 -26.67 9.81 -25.81
CA ASN A 488 -27.50 10.97 -26.12
C ASN A 488 -28.63 10.61 -27.10
N ALA A 489 -28.41 9.69 -28.03
CA ALA A 489 -29.46 9.17 -28.91
C ALA A 489 -30.54 8.40 -28.12
N ASN A 490 -30.13 7.55 -27.16
CA ASN A 490 -31.06 6.84 -26.29
C ASN A 490 -31.93 7.82 -25.47
N ILE A 491 -31.30 8.82 -24.85
CA ILE A 491 -32.01 9.86 -24.09
C ILE A 491 -32.96 10.65 -25.01
N SER A 492 -32.48 11.04 -26.20
CA SER A 492 -33.27 11.80 -27.17
C SER A 492 -34.49 11.03 -27.67
N TYR A 493 -34.37 9.72 -27.91
CA TYR A 493 -35.47 8.91 -28.39
C TYR A 493 -36.59 8.81 -27.34
N HIS A 494 -36.21 8.59 -26.08
CA HIS A 494 -37.11 8.31 -24.97
C HIS A 494 -37.72 9.55 -24.30
N PHE A 495 -36.98 10.65 -24.19
CA PHE A 495 -37.39 11.86 -23.47
C PHE A 495 -37.45 13.12 -24.34
N GLY A 496 -37.05 13.01 -25.61
CA GLY A 496 -37.07 14.11 -26.57
C GLY A 496 -38.47 14.44 -27.09
N PRO A 497 -38.57 15.44 -27.98
CA PRO A 497 -39.84 15.91 -28.52
C PRO A 497 -40.59 14.82 -29.32
N VAL A 498 -41.92 14.94 -29.35
CA VAL A 498 -42.86 14.00 -30.03
C VAL A 498 -42.65 13.93 -31.55
N SER A 499 -42.02 14.95 -32.14
CA SER A 499 -41.59 14.94 -33.55
C SER A 499 -40.10 15.32 -33.62
N PRO A 500 -39.18 14.35 -33.53
CA PRO A 500 -37.75 14.63 -33.54
C PRO A 500 -37.31 15.00 -34.96
N GLY A 501 -36.73 16.19 -35.13
CA GLY A 501 -36.01 16.54 -36.34
C GLY A 501 -34.65 15.81 -36.44
N PRO A 502 -33.94 15.90 -37.58
CA PRO A 502 -32.62 15.29 -37.72
C PRO A 502 -31.64 15.86 -36.69
N ILE A 503 -30.99 14.97 -35.94
CA ILE A 503 -30.04 15.35 -34.89
C ILE A 503 -28.62 15.19 -35.46
N SER A 504 -27.94 16.31 -35.68
CA SER A 504 -26.54 16.30 -36.12
C SER A 504 -25.64 15.57 -35.11
N MET A 505 -24.59 14.90 -35.60
CA MET A 505 -23.57 14.27 -34.72
C MET A 505 -22.97 15.26 -33.72
N ARG A 506 -22.75 16.52 -34.11
CA ARG A 506 -22.28 17.58 -33.20
C ARG A 506 -23.17 17.76 -31.97
N ARG A 507 -24.50 17.64 -32.13
CA ARG A 507 -25.45 17.72 -31.01
C ARG A 507 -25.42 16.44 -30.18
N LEU A 508 -25.30 15.27 -30.81
CA LEU A 508 -25.17 13.99 -30.10
C LEU A 508 -23.85 13.85 -29.32
N SER A 509 -22.78 14.55 -29.72
CA SER A 509 -21.51 14.60 -28.99
C SER A 509 -21.47 15.67 -27.88
N LYS A 510 -22.60 16.30 -27.57
CA LYS A 510 -22.63 17.35 -26.55
C LYS A 510 -22.38 16.76 -25.16
N GLY A 511 -21.45 17.36 -24.41
CA GLY A 511 -21.09 16.92 -23.06
C GLY A 511 -19.87 16.00 -23.00
N THR A 512 -19.40 15.47 -24.13
CA THR A 512 -18.26 14.52 -24.19
C THR A 512 -17.00 15.04 -23.51
N VAL A 513 -16.62 16.31 -23.73
CA VAL A 513 -15.39 16.86 -23.13
C VAL A 513 -15.56 17.01 -21.61
N LEU A 514 -16.71 17.53 -21.16
CA LEU A 514 -16.96 17.84 -19.77
C LEU A 514 -17.12 16.60 -18.88
N LEU A 515 -17.68 15.53 -19.44
CA LEU A 515 -17.88 14.25 -18.73
C LEU A 515 -16.71 13.28 -18.91
N SER A 516 -15.65 13.68 -19.62
CA SER A 516 -14.47 12.85 -19.81
C SER A 516 -13.78 12.43 -18.49
N PRO A 517 -13.65 13.27 -17.45
CA PRO A 517 -13.07 12.83 -16.17
C PRO A 517 -13.94 11.78 -15.46
N ALA A 518 -15.27 11.88 -15.61
CA ALA A 518 -16.21 10.89 -15.07
C ALA A 518 -16.06 9.54 -15.76
N ALA A 519 -15.76 9.54 -17.05
CA ALA A 519 -15.56 8.30 -17.80
C ALA A 519 -14.26 7.56 -17.43
N LEU A 520 -13.25 8.26 -16.93
CA LEU A 520 -12.03 7.64 -16.41
C LEU A 520 -12.28 6.96 -15.07
N LEU A 521 -12.98 7.66 -14.16
CA LEU A 521 -13.16 7.21 -12.78
C LEU A 521 -14.35 6.26 -12.61
N LEU A 522 -15.42 6.45 -13.38
CA LEU A 522 -16.68 5.69 -13.31
C LEU A 522 -17.30 5.49 -14.72
N PRO A 523 -16.63 4.75 -15.62
CA PRO A 523 -17.18 4.49 -16.97
C PRO A 523 -18.50 3.72 -16.97
N PHE A 524 -18.70 2.88 -15.95
CA PHE A 524 -19.93 2.17 -15.67
C PHE A 524 -20.45 2.55 -14.28
N GLN A 525 -21.74 2.32 -14.07
CA GLN A 525 -22.36 2.55 -12.77
C GLN A 525 -21.73 1.63 -11.71
N ALA A 526 -21.34 2.23 -10.57
CA ALA A 526 -20.68 1.55 -9.47
C ALA A 526 -19.42 0.75 -9.86
N PHE A 527 -18.66 1.17 -10.90
CA PHE A 527 -17.49 0.45 -11.39
C PHE A 527 -16.27 0.55 -10.46
N TRP A 528 -16.38 -0.07 -9.29
CA TRP A 528 -15.40 -0.01 -8.22
C TRP A 528 -14.05 -0.63 -8.60
N LEU A 529 -14.03 -1.56 -9.56
CA LEU A 529 -12.79 -2.14 -10.10
C LEU A 529 -11.88 -1.06 -10.72
N SER A 530 -12.44 -0.04 -11.39
CA SER A 530 -11.64 1.04 -11.95
C SER A 530 -10.86 1.76 -10.87
N TRP A 531 -11.54 2.16 -9.79
CA TRP A 531 -10.88 2.80 -8.66
C TRP A 531 -9.86 1.85 -8.04
N TYR A 532 -10.25 0.61 -7.74
CA TYR A 532 -9.39 -0.37 -7.08
C TYR A 532 -8.08 -0.61 -7.86
N GLU A 533 -8.16 -0.80 -9.18
CA GLU A 533 -7.02 -1.10 -10.04
C GLU A 533 -6.16 0.12 -10.38
N THR A 534 -6.71 1.33 -10.21
CA THR A 534 -5.99 2.59 -10.45
C THR A 534 -5.60 3.25 -9.14
N ALA A 535 -6.35 4.24 -8.68
CA ALA A 535 -6.04 5.05 -7.49
C ALA A 535 -6.03 4.23 -6.19
N GLY A 536 -6.89 3.21 -6.07
CA GLY A 536 -6.98 2.33 -4.92
C GLY A 536 -5.70 1.54 -4.69
N SER A 537 -5.12 0.97 -5.74
CA SER A 537 -3.84 0.24 -5.69
C SER A 537 -2.65 1.13 -5.33
N PHE A 538 -2.78 2.46 -5.48
CA PHE A 538 -1.76 3.43 -5.06
C PHE A 538 -1.75 3.65 -3.53
N ILE A 539 -2.90 3.42 -2.88
CA ILE A 539 -3.11 3.67 -1.44
C ILE A 539 -3.07 2.35 -0.67
N VAL A 540 -3.86 1.37 -1.12
CA VAL A 540 -3.93 0.03 -0.54
C VAL A 540 -3.00 -0.88 -1.35
N PRO A 541 -1.97 -1.49 -0.72
CA PRO A 541 -1.03 -2.33 -1.44
C PRO A 541 -1.72 -3.60 -1.96
N THR A 542 -1.81 -3.74 -3.28
CA THR A 542 -2.43 -4.89 -3.97
C THR A 542 -1.42 -5.56 -4.91
N PRO A 543 -0.69 -6.57 -4.41
CA PRO A 543 0.32 -7.27 -5.21
C PRO A 543 -0.28 -8.28 -6.20
N SER A 544 -1.59 -8.55 -6.10
CA SER A 544 -2.43 -9.29 -7.06
C SER A 544 -3.78 -8.59 -7.17
N SER A 545 -4.45 -8.70 -8.32
CA SER A 545 -5.69 -7.99 -8.64
C SER A 545 -6.39 -8.60 -9.87
N VAL A 546 -7.57 -8.11 -10.26
CA VAL A 546 -8.32 -8.63 -11.42
C VAL A 546 -7.60 -8.32 -12.73
N TRP A 547 -7.02 -7.13 -12.86
CA TRP A 547 -6.29 -6.75 -14.08
C TRP A 547 -4.83 -7.20 -14.06
N ARG A 548 -4.27 -7.45 -12.87
CA ARG A 548 -2.90 -7.93 -12.65
C ARG A 548 -2.94 -9.14 -11.70
N PRO A 549 -3.37 -10.32 -12.17
CA PRO A 549 -3.49 -11.51 -11.33
C PRO A 549 -2.12 -12.12 -11.03
N ARG A 550 -1.97 -12.64 -9.81
CA ARG A 550 -0.85 -13.47 -9.40
C ARG A 550 -1.34 -14.63 -8.55
N GLU A 551 -1.29 -15.82 -9.12
CA GLU A 551 -1.89 -17.04 -8.57
C GLU A 551 -1.25 -17.47 -7.25
N ASP A 552 0.06 -17.27 -7.10
CA ASP A 552 0.86 -17.57 -5.90
C ASP A 552 0.44 -16.75 -4.67
N LEU A 553 -0.14 -15.57 -4.87
CA LEU A 553 -0.59 -14.70 -3.79
C LEU A 553 -2.06 -14.91 -3.41
N LEU A 554 -2.87 -15.43 -4.34
CA LEU A 554 -4.30 -15.70 -4.10
C LEU A 554 -4.51 -16.85 -3.11
N THR A 555 -3.53 -17.75 -2.99
CA THR A 555 -3.57 -18.92 -2.09
C THR A 555 -3.17 -18.60 -0.65
N ARG A 556 -2.67 -17.38 -0.37
CA ARG A 556 -2.24 -17.01 0.98
C ARG A 556 -3.43 -16.75 1.91
N PRO A 557 -3.38 -17.20 3.18
CA PRO A 557 -4.50 -17.09 4.12
C PRO A 557 -4.86 -15.64 4.50
N GLU A 558 -3.94 -14.69 4.33
CA GLU A 558 -4.15 -13.27 4.63
C GLU A 558 -4.91 -12.53 3.52
N TRP A 559 -4.91 -13.09 2.31
CA TRP A 559 -5.45 -12.42 1.12
C TRP A 559 -6.95 -12.08 1.19
N PRO A 560 -7.82 -12.95 1.75
CA PRO A 560 -9.24 -12.63 1.92
C PRO A 560 -9.50 -11.36 2.74
N HIS A 561 -8.67 -11.09 3.77
CA HIS A 561 -8.83 -9.92 4.62
C HIS A 561 -8.50 -8.62 3.88
N TYR A 562 -7.31 -8.55 3.24
CA TYR A 562 -6.90 -7.39 2.43
C TYR A 562 -7.88 -7.10 1.29
N ARG A 563 -8.44 -8.15 0.68
CA ARG A 563 -9.47 -8.03 -0.35
C ARG A 563 -10.74 -7.37 0.20
N SER A 564 -11.21 -7.76 1.38
CA SER A 564 -12.42 -7.20 2.00
C SER A 564 -12.29 -5.70 2.28
N ASP A 565 -11.17 -5.28 2.88
CA ASP A 565 -10.96 -3.88 3.22
C ASP A 565 -10.83 -3.01 1.96
N ALA A 566 -10.17 -3.53 0.93
CA ALA A 566 -10.05 -2.83 -0.34
C ALA A 566 -11.38 -2.73 -1.09
N LEU A 567 -12.27 -3.74 -0.98
CA LEU A 567 -13.63 -3.68 -1.55
C LEU A 567 -14.47 -2.60 -0.87
N ILE A 568 -14.39 -2.47 0.45
CA ILE A 568 -15.09 -1.42 1.20
C ILE A 568 -14.56 -0.05 0.79
N GLY A 569 -13.23 0.12 0.73
CA GLY A 569 -12.59 1.35 0.26
C GLY A 569 -13.02 1.72 -1.16
N ALA A 570 -13.04 0.74 -2.07
CA ALA A 570 -13.45 0.93 -3.45
C ALA A 570 -14.92 1.33 -3.57
N PHE A 571 -15.80 0.75 -2.76
CA PHE A 571 -17.20 1.15 -2.71
C PHE A 571 -17.37 2.59 -2.24
N VAL A 572 -16.74 2.97 -1.13
CA VAL A 572 -16.82 4.34 -0.59
C VAL A 572 -16.28 5.35 -1.59
N ALA A 573 -15.12 5.09 -2.21
CA ALA A 573 -14.54 5.99 -3.20
C ALA A 573 -15.41 6.13 -4.45
N THR A 574 -16.00 5.03 -4.92
CA THR A 574 -16.95 5.01 -6.03
C THR A 574 -18.18 5.86 -5.70
N LEU A 575 -18.77 5.71 -4.50
CA LEU A 575 -19.91 6.50 -4.07
C LEU A 575 -19.59 7.99 -3.94
N LEU A 576 -18.44 8.33 -3.37
CA LEU A 576 -18.01 9.73 -3.26
C LEU A 576 -17.82 10.36 -4.63
N THR A 577 -17.13 9.66 -5.53
CA THR A 577 -16.92 10.10 -6.92
C THR A 577 -18.26 10.27 -7.64
N ASP A 578 -19.18 9.32 -7.49
CA ASP A 578 -20.51 9.38 -8.10
C ASP A 578 -21.30 10.58 -7.57
N THR A 579 -21.29 10.80 -6.25
CA THR A 579 -21.98 11.91 -5.59
C THR A 579 -21.46 13.28 -6.07
N LEU A 580 -20.15 13.40 -6.26
CA LEU A 580 -19.49 14.64 -6.69
C LEU A 580 -19.75 14.94 -8.17
N LEU A 581 -19.77 13.91 -9.02
CA LEU A 581 -19.93 14.07 -10.47
C LEU A 581 -21.39 14.12 -10.92
N TYR A 582 -22.32 13.65 -10.09
CA TYR A 582 -23.74 13.61 -10.41
C TYR A 582 -24.33 14.96 -10.85
N PRO A 583 -24.07 16.10 -10.17
CA PRO A 583 -24.60 17.40 -10.59
C PRO A 583 -24.12 17.84 -11.97
N VAL A 584 -22.86 17.53 -12.30
CA VAL A 584 -22.26 17.85 -13.61
C VAL A 584 -22.92 17.02 -14.71
N ALA A 585 -23.16 15.73 -14.46
CA ALA A 585 -23.91 14.87 -15.36
C ALA A 585 -25.34 15.38 -15.57
N THR A 586 -26.06 15.71 -14.50
CA THR A 586 -27.41 16.27 -14.56
C THR A 586 -27.48 17.56 -15.38
N TRP A 587 -26.57 18.50 -15.11
CA TRP A 587 -26.51 19.75 -15.85
C TRP A 587 -26.25 19.54 -17.33
N THR A 588 -25.31 18.65 -17.67
CA THR A 588 -24.94 18.33 -19.05
C THR A 588 -26.12 17.72 -19.81
N THR A 589 -26.79 16.74 -19.21
CA THR A 589 -27.97 16.08 -19.78
C THR A 589 -29.11 17.07 -19.99
N ARG A 590 -29.45 17.90 -18.99
CA ARG A 590 -30.51 18.92 -19.14
C ARG A 590 -30.17 19.97 -20.18
N ARG A 591 -28.89 20.36 -20.31
CA ARG A 591 -28.44 21.29 -21.35
C ARG A 591 -28.50 20.68 -22.74
N PHE A 592 -28.25 19.37 -22.89
CA PHE A 592 -28.48 18.65 -24.14
C PHE A 592 -29.97 18.62 -24.48
N MET A 593 -30.82 18.22 -23.52
CA MET A 593 -32.28 18.20 -23.70
C MET A 593 -32.85 19.56 -24.09
N LYS A 594 -32.46 20.64 -23.41
CA LYS A 594 -32.90 22.01 -23.74
C LYS A 594 -32.60 22.39 -25.19
N ASP A 595 -31.49 21.92 -25.75
CA ASP A 595 -31.14 22.19 -27.15
C ASP A 595 -31.88 21.29 -28.14
N LEU A 596 -32.28 20.07 -27.75
CA LEU A 596 -33.12 19.20 -28.57
C LEU A 596 -34.51 19.77 -28.81
N TYR A 597 -35.08 20.49 -27.83
CA TYR A 597 -36.40 21.11 -27.98
C TYR A 597 -36.37 22.36 -28.86
N LYS A 598 -35.22 22.96 -29.19
CA LYS A 598 -35.18 24.16 -30.05
C LYS A 598 -35.61 23.85 -31.49
N PRO A 599 -36.45 24.69 -32.11
CA PRO A 599 -36.88 26.03 -31.68
C PRO A 599 -38.12 26.05 -30.75
N GLN A 600 -38.74 24.91 -30.45
CA GLN A 600 -39.87 24.85 -29.53
C GLN A 600 -39.47 25.27 -28.11
N ARG A 601 -40.44 25.76 -27.33
CA ARG A 601 -40.21 26.11 -25.93
C ARG A 601 -39.92 24.82 -25.14
N PRO A 602 -38.76 24.70 -24.48
CA PRO A 602 -38.43 23.51 -23.72
C PRO A 602 -39.35 23.37 -22.49
N PRO A 603 -39.68 22.14 -22.07
CA PRO A 603 -40.40 21.89 -20.83
C PRO A 603 -39.55 22.26 -19.59
N SER A 604 -40.20 22.32 -18.42
CA SER A 604 -39.49 22.53 -17.16
C SER A 604 -38.74 21.26 -16.75
N PHE A 605 -37.41 21.31 -16.73
CA PHE A 605 -36.54 20.20 -16.35
C PHE A 605 -36.26 20.11 -14.83
N GLY A 606 -36.95 20.90 -14.01
CA GLY A 606 -36.71 20.98 -12.57
C GLY A 606 -35.43 21.72 -12.16
N ARG A 607 -35.34 22.10 -10.88
CA ARG A 607 -34.23 22.92 -10.34
C ARG A 607 -33.15 22.12 -9.61
N SER A 608 -33.50 21.00 -8.96
CA SER A 608 -32.53 20.20 -8.20
C SER A 608 -31.58 19.43 -9.12
N LEU A 609 -30.27 19.57 -8.89
CA LEU A 609 -29.22 18.83 -9.62
C LEU A 609 -29.02 17.39 -9.11
N TYR A 610 -29.56 17.08 -7.92
CA TYR A 610 -29.54 15.76 -7.30
C TYR A 610 -30.86 14.97 -7.48
N ALA A 611 -31.78 15.48 -8.31
CA ALA A 611 -33.05 14.81 -8.58
C ALA A 611 -32.82 13.42 -9.20
N GLY A 612 -33.39 12.38 -8.59
CA GLY A 612 -33.22 10.99 -9.03
C GLY A 612 -32.02 10.26 -8.42
N TYR A 613 -31.13 10.94 -7.68
CA TYR A 613 -29.89 10.33 -7.15
C TYR A 613 -30.15 9.15 -6.21
N ARG A 614 -31.19 9.19 -5.39
CA ARG A 614 -31.55 8.08 -4.47
C ARG A 614 -31.73 6.73 -5.18
N TYR A 615 -32.26 6.73 -6.40
CA TYR A 615 -32.46 5.51 -7.19
C TYR A 615 -31.14 5.00 -7.76
N ARG A 616 -30.26 5.93 -8.18
CA ARG A 616 -28.89 5.60 -8.60
C ARG A 616 -28.07 5.04 -7.45
N LEU A 617 -28.15 5.65 -6.26
CA LEU A 617 -27.48 5.18 -5.05
C LEU A 617 -27.93 3.75 -4.69
N LEU A 618 -29.23 3.49 -4.67
CA LEU A 618 -29.76 2.15 -4.41
C LEU A 618 -29.28 1.13 -5.46
N SER A 619 -29.29 1.52 -6.74
CA SER A 619 -28.78 0.67 -7.81
C SER A 619 -27.26 0.43 -7.70
N ASN A 620 -26.48 1.40 -7.22
CA ASN A 620 -25.05 1.20 -6.93
C ASN A 620 -24.81 0.13 -5.87
N VAL A 621 -25.65 0.09 -4.81
CA VAL A 621 -25.58 -0.96 -3.78
C VAL A 621 -25.85 -2.34 -4.38
N VAL A 622 -26.90 -2.47 -5.22
CA VAL A 622 -27.23 -3.73 -5.89
C VAL A 622 -26.12 -4.18 -6.84
N ILE A 623 -25.58 -3.26 -7.65
CA ILE A 623 -24.49 -3.57 -8.59
C ILE A 623 -23.22 -3.99 -7.82
N LEU A 624 -22.88 -3.31 -6.71
CA LEU A 624 -21.76 -3.73 -5.87
C LEU A 624 -21.97 -5.15 -5.34
N SER A 625 -23.12 -5.42 -4.71
CA SER A 625 -23.38 -6.73 -4.10
C SER A 625 -23.34 -7.85 -5.14
N THR A 626 -23.95 -7.64 -6.31
CA THR A 626 -23.98 -8.64 -7.39
C THR A 626 -22.61 -8.83 -8.06
N SER A 627 -21.90 -7.76 -8.38
CA SER A 627 -20.56 -7.84 -8.98
C SER A 627 -19.53 -8.47 -8.03
N THR A 628 -19.57 -8.12 -6.74
CA THR A 628 -18.72 -8.73 -5.72
C THR A 628 -19.04 -10.21 -5.53
N ALA A 629 -20.32 -10.59 -5.46
CA ALA A 629 -20.72 -11.99 -5.36
C ALA A 629 -20.26 -12.82 -6.57
N TYR A 630 -20.38 -12.27 -7.78
CA TYR A 630 -19.92 -12.93 -9.01
C TYR A 630 -18.41 -13.13 -9.04
N LEU A 631 -17.64 -12.10 -8.67
CA LEU A 631 -16.18 -12.19 -8.56
C LEU A 631 -15.71 -13.03 -7.37
N TYR A 632 -16.57 -13.29 -6.38
CA TYR A 632 -16.31 -14.21 -5.29
C TYR A 632 -16.54 -15.65 -5.73
N GLY A 633 -17.69 -15.93 -6.36
CA GLY A 633 -18.07 -17.28 -6.80
C GLY A 633 -17.29 -17.81 -8.00
N LEU A 634 -16.81 -16.94 -8.90
CA LEU A 634 -15.88 -17.33 -9.96
C LEU A 634 -14.42 -17.40 -9.50
N GLY A 635 -14.06 -16.76 -8.39
CA GLY A 635 -12.70 -16.81 -7.83
C GLY A 635 -12.45 -18.04 -6.95
N SER A 636 -13.45 -18.91 -6.79
CA SER A 636 -13.36 -20.22 -6.10
C SER A 636 -13.36 -21.41 -7.06
N ILE A 637 -13.44 -21.15 -8.38
CA ILE A 637 -13.25 -22.12 -9.48
C ILE A 637 -11.98 -21.70 -10.20
#